data_AF-A0A2G3J5Y1-F1
#
_entry.id   AF-A0A2G3J5Y1-F1
#
_cell.length_a   1.000
_cell.length_b   1.000
_cell.length_c   1.000
_cell.angle_alpha   90.00
_cell.angle_beta   90.00
_cell.angle_gamma   90.00
#
_symmetry.space_group_name_H-M   'P 1'
#
loop_
_entity.id
_entity.type
_entity.pdbx_description
1 polymer ?
#
loop_
_entity_poly.entity_id
_entity_poly.type
_entity_poly.pdbx_seq_one_letter_code
_entity_poly.pdbx_strand_id
1 'polypeptide(L)'
;MKFMINKHLYIMVATVPLLFTSGILQAQPPSFVYRSTLTPPETVFRDGFKSPGKNNDLYDHTNGSSCKKQETAFVATSRSQDFVRQHWAADGLWMTPVTEQQQIYSYRIRATGNFYSVYDSLVAHENSVYRNVGERFRHQEEWVR
;
A
#
# COMPACT_ATOMS: atom_id res chain seq x y z
N MET A 1 -73.89 23.75 -27.53
CA MET A 1 -73.56 23.22 -26.19
C MET A 1 -72.19 23.78 -25.81
N LYS A 2 -72.07 24.36 -24.60
CA LYS A 2 -70.87 25.03 -24.05
C LYS A 2 -69.70 24.07 -23.80
N PHE A 3 -68.56 24.70 -23.46
CA PHE A 3 -67.34 24.25 -22.78
C PHE A 3 -66.13 24.00 -23.69
N MET A 4 -64.90 24.39 -23.37
CA MET A 4 -64.32 25.48 -22.56
C MET A 4 -62.80 25.41 -22.85
N ILE A 5 -62.10 26.52 -22.60
CA ILE A 5 -60.66 26.72 -22.82
C ILE A 5 -59.83 25.77 -21.93
N ASN A 6 -58.67 25.30 -22.39
CA ASN A 6 -57.51 25.27 -21.51
C ASN A 6 -56.18 25.55 -22.24
N LYS A 7 -55.55 26.64 -21.80
CA LYS A 7 -54.15 27.00 -22.06
C LYS A 7 -53.29 26.31 -20.98
N HIS A 8 -51.96 26.34 -21.18
CA HIS A 8 -50.92 25.86 -20.25
C HIS A 8 -50.70 24.35 -20.32
N LEU A 9 -49.50 23.79 -20.34
CA LEU A 9 -48.18 24.27 -19.92
C LEU A 9 -47.15 23.32 -20.56
N TYR A 10 -46.19 23.83 -21.33
CA TYR A 10 -45.05 23.01 -21.76
C TYR A 10 -44.15 22.74 -20.54
N ILE A 11 -44.26 21.55 -19.94
CA ILE A 11 -43.27 21.08 -18.98
C ILE A 11 -42.14 20.46 -19.80
N MET A 12 -41.15 21.29 -20.15
CA MET A 12 -39.83 20.80 -20.55
C MET A 12 -39.19 20.14 -19.32
N VAL A 13 -39.32 18.82 -19.19
CA VAL A 13 -38.50 18.05 -18.25
C VAL A 13 -37.10 18.00 -18.85
N ALA A 14 -36.26 18.97 -18.48
CA ALA A 14 -34.83 18.91 -18.75
C ALA A 14 -34.24 17.80 -17.87
N THR A 15 -34.16 16.58 -18.40
CA THR A 15 -33.38 15.50 -17.81
C THR A 15 -31.91 15.89 -17.90
N VAL A 16 -31.38 16.49 -16.83
CA VAL A 16 -29.93 16.64 -16.64
C VAL A 16 -29.38 15.22 -16.44
N PRO A 17 -28.53 14.69 -17.34
CA PRO A 17 -27.84 13.45 -17.04
C PRO A 17 -26.89 13.73 -15.87
N LEU A 18 -27.22 13.22 -14.68
CA LEU A 18 -26.25 13.10 -13.59
C LEU A 18 -25.14 12.16 -14.11
N LEU A 19 -24.05 12.74 -14.58
CA LEU A 19 -22.80 12.03 -14.79
C LEU A 19 -22.27 11.65 -13.41
N PHE A 20 -22.71 10.50 -12.90
CA PHE A 20 -22.03 9.82 -11.81
C PHE A 20 -20.67 9.38 -12.35
N THR A 21 -19.67 10.25 -12.27
CA THR A 21 -18.29 9.82 -12.35
C THR A 21 -18.05 8.98 -11.10
N SER A 22 -18.16 7.66 -11.24
CA SER A 22 -17.69 6.71 -10.25
C SER A 22 -16.18 6.90 -10.12
N GLY A 23 -15.76 7.88 -9.32
CA GLY A 23 -14.37 8.01 -8.95
C GLY A 23 -13.99 6.75 -8.20
N ILE A 24 -13.09 5.94 -8.76
CA ILE A 24 -12.45 4.89 -8.00
C ILE A 24 -11.67 5.61 -6.91
N LEU A 25 -12.17 5.62 -5.68
CA LEU A 25 -11.42 6.08 -4.52
C LEU A 25 -10.27 5.07 -4.31
N GLN A 26 -9.19 5.24 -5.06
CA GLN A 26 -7.93 4.58 -4.72
C GLN A 26 -7.39 5.27 -3.48
N ALA A 27 -7.19 4.51 -2.40
CA ALA A 27 -6.59 5.02 -1.18
C ALA A 27 -5.26 5.71 -1.53
N GLN A 28 -5.17 7.00 -1.26
CA GLN A 28 -3.93 7.73 -1.48
C GLN A 28 -2.87 7.23 -0.50
N PRO A 29 -1.62 7.02 -0.95
CA PRO A 29 -0.56 6.63 -0.06
C PRO A 29 -0.33 7.70 1.01
N PRO A 30 0.11 7.32 2.23
CA PRO A 30 0.50 8.28 3.24
C PRO A 30 1.65 9.16 2.71
N SER A 31 1.74 10.42 3.14
CA SER A 31 2.81 11.31 2.67
C SER A 31 4.21 10.75 2.92
N PHE A 32 4.36 9.96 3.99
CA PHE A 32 5.60 9.28 4.35
C PHE A 32 5.36 7.83 4.77
N VAL A 33 6.30 6.98 4.41
CA VAL A 33 6.46 5.60 4.90
C VAL A 33 7.88 5.41 5.44
N TYR A 34 8.09 4.33 6.16
CA TYR A 34 9.30 4.07 6.92
C TYR A 34 9.86 2.68 6.59
N ARG A 35 11.18 2.56 6.60
CA ARG A 35 11.88 1.28 6.40
C ARG A 35 13.15 1.25 7.23
N SER A 36 13.42 0.14 7.89
CA SER A 36 14.71 -0.14 8.51
C SER A 36 15.57 -1.03 7.61
N THR A 37 16.88 -0.81 7.61
CA THR A 37 17.85 -1.67 6.93
C THR A 37 19.25 -1.46 7.48
N LEU A 38 20.11 -2.46 7.30
CA LEU A 38 21.54 -2.37 7.57
C LEU A 38 22.29 -1.58 6.48
N THR A 39 21.66 -1.36 5.32
CA THR A 39 22.27 -0.57 4.24
C THR A 39 22.43 0.89 4.69
N PRO A 40 23.66 1.45 4.65
CA PRO A 40 23.94 2.75 5.23
C PRO A 40 23.48 3.91 4.33
N PRO A 41 23.35 5.13 4.90
CA PRO A 41 22.72 6.26 4.23
C PRO A 41 23.39 6.65 2.91
N GLU A 42 24.71 6.58 2.83
CA GLU A 42 25.46 6.88 1.61
C GLU A 42 25.05 6.00 0.43
N THR A 43 24.70 4.74 0.69
CA THR A 43 24.25 3.81 -0.34
C THR A 43 22.77 4.05 -0.67
N VAL A 44 21.91 4.18 0.35
CA VAL A 44 20.47 4.36 0.14
C VAL A 44 20.15 5.71 -0.52
N PHE A 45 20.82 6.79 -0.13
CA PHE A 45 20.60 8.11 -0.72
C PHE A 45 21.11 8.22 -2.15
N ARG A 46 22.10 7.41 -2.54
CA ARG A 46 22.61 7.35 -3.91
C ARG A 46 21.75 6.46 -4.80
N ASP A 47 21.46 5.24 -4.36
CA ASP A 47 20.93 4.17 -5.22
C ASP A 47 19.43 3.90 -4.99
N GLY A 48 18.87 4.42 -3.90
CA GLY A 48 17.55 4.05 -3.42
C GLY A 48 17.47 2.60 -2.95
N PHE A 49 16.24 2.14 -2.74
CA PHE A 49 15.98 0.72 -2.47
C PHE A 49 15.70 -0.03 -3.78
N LYS A 50 16.11 -1.29 -3.87
CA LYS A 50 15.80 -2.15 -5.02
C LYS A 50 15.09 -3.40 -4.51
N SER A 51 14.10 -3.85 -5.25
CA SER A 51 13.52 -5.16 -5.00
C SER A 51 14.55 -6.25 -5.32
N PRO A 52 14.57 -7.36 -4.58
CA PRO A 52 15.53 -8.44 -4.80
C PRO A 52 15.21 -9.28 -6.05
N GLY A 53 13.95 -9.30 -6.51
CA GLY A 53 13.54 -10.07 -7.68
C GLY A 53 12.33 -9.51 -8.43
N LYS A 54 11.57 -10.41 -9.06
CA LYS A 54 10.46 -10.12 -9.99
C LYS A 54 9.12 -10.78 -9.60
N ASN A 55 9.07 -11.55 -8.54
CA ASN A 55 7.85 -12.18 -8.04
C ASN A 55 6.92 -11.13 -7.42
N ASN A 56 5.85 -10.81 -8.15
CA ASN A 56 4.85 -9.83 -7.78
C ASN A 56 3.60 -10.45 -7.13
N ASP A 57 3.68 -11.70 -6.65
CA ASP A 57 2.65 -12.30 -5.82
C ASP A 57 2.71 -11.68 -4.42
N LEU A 58 1.71 -10.85 -4.11
CA LEU A 58 1.62 -10.15 -2.83
C LEU A 58 1.37 -11.12 -1.67
N TYR A 59 0.66 -12.23 -1.88
CA TYR A 59 0.45 -13.25 -0.85
C TYR A 59 1.77 -13.94 -0.49
N ASP A 60 2.58 -14.28 -1.49
CA ASP A 60 3.89 -14.90 -1.29
C ASP A 60 4.87 -13.94 -0.59
N HIS A 61 4.80 -12.64 -0.93
CA HIS A 61 5.54 -11.57 -0.25
C HIS A 61 5.15 -11.42 1.21
N THR A 62 3.86 -11.25 1.51
CA THR A 62 3.37 -10.98 2.87
C THR A 62 3.58 -12.17 3.81
N ASN A 63 3.57 -13.42 3.30
CA ASN A 63 3.97 -14.60 4.08
C ASN A 63 5.50 -14.77 4.20
N GLY A 64 6.28 -13.91 3.55
CA GLY A 64 7.74 -13.88 3.61
C GLY A 64 8.43 -14.98 2.80
N SER A 65 7.72 -15.77 2.01
CA SER A 65 8.32 -16.87 1.23
C SER A 65 9.14 -16.32 0.06
N SER A 66 8.61 -15.38 -0.73
CA SER A 66 9.38 -14.70 -1.79
C SER A 66 10.50 -13.81 -1.24
N CYS A 67 10.37 -13.30 -0.01
CA CYS A 67 11.43 -12.55 0.68
C CYS A 67 12.62 -13.44 1.04
N LYS A 68 12.35 -14.62 1.63
CA LYS A 68 13.38 -15.60 1.99
C LYS A 68 14.16 -16.12 0.79
N LYS A 69 13.50 -16.28 -0.36
CA LYS A 69 14.11 -16.69 -1.63
C LYS A 69 14.80 -15.56 -2.39
N GLN A 70 14.68 -14.32 -1.92
CA GLN A 70 15.14 -13.12 -2.62
C GLN A 70 14.50 -12.95 -4.01
N GLU A 71 13.25 -13.36 -4.15
CA GLU A 71 12.53 -13.31 -5.43
C GLU A 71 11.51 -12.19 -5.49
N THR A 72 11.14 -11.59 -4.36
CA THR A 72 10.06 -10.59 -4.31
C THR A 72 10.33 -9.35 -5.17
N ALA A 73 9.30 -8.88 -5.87
CA ALA A 73 9.31 -7.65 -6.65
C ALA A 73 9.08 -6.39 -5.79
N PHE A 74 8.79 -6.56 -4.50
CA PHE A 74 8.34 -5.47 -3.64
C PHE A 74 9.44 -4.94 -2.74
N VAL A 75 9.45 -3.62 -2.54
CA VAL A 75 10.16 -2.98 -1.43
C VAL A 75 9.19 -2.72 -0.28
N ALA A 76 9.29 -3.54 0.78
CA ALA A 76 8.49 -3.38 1.99
C ALA A 76 8.81 -2.09 2.75
N THR A 77 7.77 -1.34 3.09
CA THR A 77 7.78 -0.15 3.95
C THR A 77 6.57 -0.20 4.88
N SER A 78 6.56 0.58 5.95
CA SER A 78 5.40 0.71 6.84
C SER A 78 4.99 2.15 6.98
N ARG A 79 3.69 2.42 7.15
CA ARG A 79 3.20 3.75 7.54
C ARG A 79 3.59 4.10 8.98
N SER A 80 3.85 3.11 9.84
CA SER A 80 4.15 3.29 11.25
C SER A 80 5.66 3.31 11.50
N GLN A 81 6.20 4.49 11.83
CA GLN A 81 7.60 4.64 12.23
C GLN A 81 7.92 3.83 13.49
N ASP A 82 6.99 3.81 14.45
CA ASP A 82 7.15 3.09 15.70
C ASP A 82 7.21 1.58 15.46
N PHE A 83 6.35 1.05 14.58
CA PHE A 83 6.39 -0.35 14.21
C PHE A 83 7.74 -0.74 13.61
N VAL A 84 8.27 0.06 12.67
CA VAL A 84 9.58 -0.18 12.07
C VAL A 84 10.69 -0.17 13.11
N ARG A 85 10.68 0.77 14.06
CA ARG A 85 11.71 0.89 15.09
C ARG A 85 11.64 -0.23 16.13
N GLN A 86 10.45 -0.66 16.51
CA GLN A 86 10.23 -1.64 17.59
C GLN A 86 10.33 -3.08 17.09
N HIS A 87 9.99 -3.34 15.82
CA HIS A 87 9.94 -4.69 15.27
C HIS A 87 10.99 -4.89 14.17
N TRP A 88 10.81 -4.31 12.98
CA TRP A 88 11.70 -4.62 11.85
C TRP A 88 13.17 -4.25 12.09
N ALA A 89 13.44 -3.16 12.79
CA ALA A 89 14.81 -2.80 13.16
C ALA A 89 15.39 -3.77 14.20
N ALA A 90 14.59 -4.23 15.17
CA ALA A 90 15.04 -5.25 16.10
C ALA A 90 15.31 -6.57 15.36
N ASP A 91 14.35 -7.06 14.58
CA ASP A 91 14.44 -8.30 13.81
C ASP A 91 15.67 -8.31 12.89
N GLY A 92 15.93 -7.19 12.19
CA GLY A 92 17.10 -7.05 11.33
C GLY A 92 18.43 -7.20 12.08
N LEU A 93 18.53 -6.67 13.30
CA LEU A 93 19.71 -6.85 14.15
C LEU A 93 19.82 -8.30 14.65
N TRP A 94 18.72 -8.88 15.13
CA TRP A 94 18.69 -10.27 15.63
C TRP A 94 19.04 -11.31 14.56
N MET A 95 18.69 -11.04 13.30
CA MET A 95 18.96 -11.95 12.18
C MET A 95 20.39 -11.81 11.62
N THR A 96 21.16 -10.84 12.09
CA THR A 96 22.51 -10.57 11.58
C THR A 96 23.56 -11.18 12.52
N PRO A 97 24.59 -11.87 12.00
CA PRO A 97 25.67 -12.41 12.84
C PRO A 97 26.38 -11.34 13.66
N VAL A 98 26.64 -11.64 14.94
CA VAL A 98 27.23 -10.72 15.95
C VAL A 98 28.68 -10.29 15.63
N THR A 99 29.31 -10.91 14.63
CA THR A 99 30.71 -10.65 14.25
C THR A 99 30.92 -9.31 13.53
N GLU A 100 29.85 -8.55 13.26
CA GLU A 100 29.90 -7.26 12.58
C GLU A 100 29.48 -6.13 13.55
N GLN A 101 30.13 -4.96 13.50
CA GLN A 101 29.57 -3.77 14.13
C GLN A 101 28.23 -3.43 13.45
N GLN A 102 27.13 -3.79 14.09
CA GLN A 102 25.80 -3.63 13.51
C GLN A 102 25.24 -2.24 13.79
N GLN A 103 24.91 -1.52 12.72
CA GLN A 103 24.10 -0.32 12.76
C GLN A 103 22.90 -0.52 11.85
N ILE A 104 21.70 -0.37 12.41
CA ILE A 104 20.46 -0.36 11.65
C ILE A 104 19.96 1.07 11.49
N TYR A 105 19.66 1.44 10.25
CA TYR A 105 19.19 2.77 9.89
C TYR A 105 17.68 2.73 9.65
N SER A 106 16.96 3.76 10.10
CA SER A 106 15.54 3.94 9.83
C SER A 106 15.33 5.14 8.91
N TYR A 107 14.76 4.89 7.74
CA TYR A 107 14.55 5.90 6.70
C TYR A 107 13.11 6.35 6.68
N ARG A 108 12.90 7.66 6.58
CA ARG A 108 11.62 8.29 6.24
C ARG A 108 11.60 8.56 4.75
N ILE A 109 10.63 7.98 4.05
CA ILE A 109 10.55 7.93 2.59
C ILE A 109 9.28 8.67 2.16
N ARG A 110 9.38 9.65 1.26
CA ARG A 110 8.20 10.29 0.66
C ARG A 110 7.50 9.27 -0.25
N ALA A 111 6.26 8.90 0.07
CA ALA A 111 5.51 8.00 -0.80
C ALA A 111 4.96 8.77 -2.02
N THR A 112 4.88 8.07 -3.14
CA THR A 112 4.30 8.52 -4.41
C THR A 112 3.19 7.56 -4.84
N GLY A 113 2.47 7.85 -5.93
CA GLY A 113 1.32 7.05 -6.38
C GLY A 113 1.60 5.59 -6.74
N ASN A 114 2.86 5.14 -6.69
CA ASN A 114 3.29 3.76 -6.88
C ASN A 114 3.48 2.99 -5.56
N PHE A 115 2.99 3.51 -4.43
CA PHE A 115 2.92 2.79 -3.16
C PHE A 115 1.53 2.21 -2.96
N TYR A 116 1.45 0.94 -2.58
CA TYR A 116 0.21 0.19 -2.43
C TYR A 116 0.11 -0.38 -1.01
N SER A 117 -1.02 -0.17 -0.36
CA SER A 117 -1.34 -0.76 0.94
C SER A 117 -1.44 -2.27 0.80
N VAL A 118 -0.64 -3.02 1.55
CA VAL A 118 -0.66 -4.48 1.53
C VAL A 118 -2.00 -5.00 2.04
N TYR A 119 -2.50 -4.41 3.13
CA TYR A 119 -3.79 -4.76 3.71
C TYR A 119 -4.92 -4.57 2.70
N ASP A 120 -5.07 -3.36 2.14
CA ASP A 120 -6.17 -3.05 1.23
C ASP A 120 -6.12 -3.91 -0.03
N SER A 121 -4.90 -4.17 -0.54
CA SER A 121 -4.69 -5.01 -1.72
C SER A 121 -5.09 -6.48 -1.47
N LEU A 122 -4.81 -7.02 -0.29
CA LEU A 122 -5.13 -8.41 0.06
C LEU A 122 -6.61 -8.60 0.41
N VAL A 123 -7.23 -7.65 1.15
CA VAL A 123 -8.64 -7.78 1.56
C VAL A 123 -9.63 -7.49 0.42
N ALA A 124 -9.20 -6.77 -0.63
CA ALA A 124 -9.98 -6.58 -1.84
C ALA A 124 -10.12 -7.88 -2.66
N HIS A 125 -9.32 -8.91 -2.37
CA HIS A 125 -9.38 -10.18 -3.09
C HIS A 125 -10.58 -11.03 -2.64
N GLU A 126 -11.33 -11.60 -3.60
CA GLU A 126 -12.50 -12.45 -3.30
C GLU A 126 -12.18 -13.73 -2.50
N ASN A 127 -10.93 -14.20 -2.58
CA ASN A 127 -10.50 -15.42 -1.92
C ASN A 127 -10.16 -15.13 -0.45
N SER A 128 -10.86 -15.79 0.46
CA SER A 128 -10.71 -15.61 1.90
C SER A 128 -9.30 -15.87 2.42
N VAL A 129 -8.49 -16.68 1.73
CA VAL A 129 -7.09 -16.95 2.08
C VAL A 129 -6.25 -15.67 2.03
N TYR A 130 -6.45 -14.82 1.02
CA TYR A 130 -5.75 -13.54 0.88
C TYR A 130 -6.19 -12.56 1.97
N ARG A 131 -7.51 -12.44 2.17
CA ARG A 131 -8.07 -11.60 3.23
C ARG A 131 -7.53 -12.00 4.61
N ASN A 132 -7.44 -13.30 4.91
CA ASN A 132 -6.92 -13.79 6.19
C ASN A 132 -5.45 -13.40 6.40
N VAL A 133 -4.64 -13.42 5.34
CA VAL A 133 -3.25 -12.94 5.40
C VAL A 133 -3.20 -11.44 5.60
N GLY A 134 -4.04 -10.69 4.89
CA GLY A 134 -4.20 -9.25 5.10
C GLY A 134 -4.51 -8.92 6.57
N GLU A 135 -5.51 -9.58 7.17
CA GLU A 135 -5.86 -9.38 8.57
C GLU A 135 -4.74 -9.78 9.54
N ARG A 136 -4.07 -10.91 9.29
CA ARG A 136 -2.95 -11.38 10.12
C ARG A 136 -1.82 -10.35 10.21
N PHE A 137 -1.48 -9.70 9.10
CA PHE A 137 -0.36 -8.78 9.00
C PHE A 137 -0.77 -7.30 9.00
N ARG A 138 -2.05 -7.00 9.20
CA ARG A 138 -2.59 -5.62 9.23
C ARG A 138 -1.84 -4.70 10.20
N HIS A 139 -1.42 -5.23 11.35
CA HIS A 139 -0.70 -4.50 12.39
C HIS A 139 0.65 -3.92 11.93
N GLN A 140 1.21 -4.41 10.82
CA GLN A 140 2.44 -3.88 10.25
C GLN A 140 2.25 -2.55 9.52
N GLU A 141 1.00 -2.20 9.19
CA GLU A 141 0.65 -1.06 8.34
C GLU A 141 1.53 -0.99 7.07
N GLU A 142 1.74 -2.14 6.43
CA GLU A 142 2.70 -2.30 5.35
C GLU A 142 2.21 -1.64 4.05
N TRP A 143 3.13 -0.94 3.39
CA TRP A 143 3.01 -0.40 2.05
C TRP A 143 4.18 -0.90 1.20
N VAL A 144 3.89 -1.34 -0.02
CA VAL A 144 4.90 -1.83 -0.97
C VAL A 144 4.99 -0.95 -2.20
N ARG A 145 6.17 -0.91 -2.82
CA ARG A 145 6.41 -0.31 -4.14
C ARG A 145 7.17 -1.26 -5.06
#